data_AF-F9T3B1-F1
#
_entry.id   AF-F9T3B1-F1
#
_cell.length_a   1.000
_cell.length_b   1.000
_cell.length_c   1.000
_cell.angle_alpha   90.00
_cell.angle_beta   90.00
_cell.angle_gamma   90.00
#
_symmetry.space_group_name_H-M   'P 1'
#
loop_
_entity.id
_entity.type
_entity.pdbx_description
1 polymer ?
#
loop_
_entity_poly.entity_id
_entity_poly.type
_entity_poly.pdbx_seq_one_letter_code
_entity_poly.pdbx_strand_id
1 'polypeptide(L)'
;MNMLTFDKTEIQKQNKPFIAEAVFAVETINASQASEKQVKAKQLLDRLFPLENGSHKEVTAYVIDYRHVMAYFKDGSHSGLKHPKHFVAYMGEKEDPTSILFRDGTGSHVEVTFGNHKGTGCIELIDIEDIQLETCTTFPQEMAEMAAMRHWISLVKGDEKGKPRACTEEKEYTAKNGDDYQLECCYTMK
;
A
#
# COMPACT_ATOMS: atom_id res chain seq x y z
N MET A 1 7.64 53.64 -5.39
CA MET A 1 6.70 52.97 -4.48
C MET A 1 6.47 51.55 -4.96
N ASN A 2 7.10 50.60 -4.27
CA ASN A 2 6.85 49.16 -4.08
C ASN A 2 6.18 48.33 -5.20
N MET A 3 7.02 47.64 -5.99
CA MET A 3 6.68 46.36 -6.60
C MET A 3 6.76 45.26 -5.53
N LEU A 4 5.67 44.52 -5.33
CA LEU A 4 5.66 43.31 -4.51
C LEU A 4 6.41 42.20 -5.27
N THR A 5 7.65 41.95 -4.89
CA THR A 5 8.37 40.73 -5.28
C THR A 5 7.76 39.57 -4.50
N PHE A 6 6.97 38.75 -5.19
CA PHE A 6 6.55 37.46 -4.65
C PHE A 6 7.76 36.54 -4.57
N ASP A 7 8.29 36.43 -3.35
CA ASP A 7 9.37 35.54 -2.96
C ASP A 7 8.91 34.09 -3.16
N LYS A 8 9.52 33.39 -4.13
CA LYS A 8 9.17 32.03 -4.55
C LYS A 8 9.72 30.95 -3.61
N THR A 9 10.05 31.27 -2.36
CA THR A 9 10.97 30.45 -1.58
C THR A 9 10.42 29.86 -0.28
N GLU A 10 9.09 29.79 -0.11
CA GLU A 10 8.47 29.18 1.09
C GLU A 10 7.44 28.06 0.80
N ILE A 11 7.65 27.27 -0.25
CA ILE A 11 6.98 25.95 -0.42
C ILE A 11 8.02 24.81 -0.36
N GLN A 12 9.02 24.95 0.52
CA GLN A 12 10.05 23.93 0.72
C GLN A 12 10.34 23.72 2.20
N LYS A 13 9.42 23.06 2.91
CA LYS A 13 9.73 22.29 4.11
C LYS A 13 8.58 21.32 4.39
N GLN A 14 8.90 20.03 4.42
CA GLN A 14 8.02 18.88 4.68
C GLN A 14 7.06 18.46 3.56
N ASN A 15 7.62 17.93 2.48
CA ASN A 15 7.00 16.79 1.79
C ASN A 15 8.04 16.18 0.85
N LYS A 16 8.86 15.25 1.36
CA LYS A 16 9.45 14.23 0.47
C LYS A 16 8.29 13.30 0.16
N PRO A 17 7.66 13.37 -1.01
CA PRO A 17 6.34 12.80 -1.12
C PRO A 17 6.53 11.32 -1.39
N PHE A 18 6.05 10.50 -0.48
CA PHE A 18 5.74 9.08 -0.69
C PHE A 18 5.06 8.83 -2.06
N ILE A 19 4.30 9.81 -2.56
CA ILE A 19 3.76 9.87 -3.93
C ILE A 19 4.86 9.84 -5.00
N ALA A 20 6.01 10.51 -4.86
CA ALA A 20 7.11 10.42 -5.83
C ALA A 20 7.77 9.04 -5.86
N GLU A 21 7.84 8.36 -4.70
CA GLU A 21 8.34 6.98 -4.65
C GLU A 21 7.33 6.01 -5.28
N ALA A 22 6.03 6.23 -5.05
CA ALA A 22 4.97 5.48 -5.71
C ALA A 22 4.88 5.75 -7.22
N VAL A 23 5.04 7.00 -7.67
CA VAL A 23 5.09 7.38 -9.09
C VAL A 23 6.31 6.77 -9.78
N PHE A 24 7.49 6.83 -9.14
CA PHE A 24 8.68 6.11 -9.60
C PHE A 24 8.45 4.59 -9.65
N ALA A 25 7.71 4.04 -8.68
CA ALA A 25 7.34 2.63 -8.66
C ALA A 25 6.37 2.28 -9.80
N VAL A 26 5.38 3.12 -10.14
CA VAL A 26 4.50 2.92 -11.32
C VAL A 26 5.31 2.90 -12.61
N GLU A 27 6.20 3.88 -12.81
CA GLU A 27 7.06 3.92 -14.00
C GLU A 27 8.00 2.71 -14.06
N THR A 28 8.48 2.25 -12.90
CA THR A 28 9.33 1.07 -12.80
C THR A 28 8.52 -0.20 -13.07
N ILE A 29 7.32 -0.36 -12.53
CA ILE A 29 6.45 -1.56 -12.63
C ILE A 29 5.78 -1.68 -14.01
N ASN A 30 5.89 -0.67 -14.88
CA ASN A 30 5.41 -0.73 -16.27
C ASN A 30 6.29 -1.61 -17.17
N ALA A 31 6.50 -2.86 -16.75
CA ALA A 31 7.21 -3.90 -17.50
C ALA A 31 6.21 -4.76 -18.28
N SER A 32 6.58 -5.16 -19.49
CA SER A 32 5.72 -5.98 -20.36
C SER A 32 5.54 -7.41 -19.82
N GLN A 33 6.45 -7.89 -18.95
CA GLN A 33 6.46 -9.26 -18.44
C GLN A 33 5.97 -9.33 -16.99
N ALA A 34 5.08 -10.27 -16.70
CA ALA A 34 4.48 -10.45 -15.37
C ALA A 34 5.51 -10.74 -14.27
N SER A 35 6.58 -11.50 -14.58
CA SER A 35 7.66 -11.82 -13.64
C SER A 35 8.43 -10.58 -13.18
N GLU A 36 8.72 -9.64 -14.09
CA GLU A 36 9.40 -8.39 -13.75
C GLU A 36 8.52 -7.49 -12.88
N LYS A 37 7.21 -7.46 -13.14
CA LYS A 37 6.24 -6.73 -12.29
C LYS A 37 6.26 -7.25 -10.86
N GLN A 38 6.25 -8.59 -10.68
CA GLN A 38 6.33 -9.22 -9.37
C GLN A 38 7.60 -8.83 -8.62
N VAL A 39 8.76 -8.90 -9.29
CA VAL A 39 10.04 -8.53 -8.67
C VAL A 39 10.04 -7.08 -8.21
N LYS A 40 9.50 -6.18 -9.03
CA LYS A 40 9.45 -4.75 -8.73
C LYS A 40 8.44 -4.40 -7.64
N ALA A 41 7.28 -5.05 -7.62
CA ALA A 41 6.30 -4.93 -6.54
C ALA A 41 6.89 -5.37 -5.20
N LYS A 42 7.58 -6.52 -5.17
CA LYS A 42 8.29 -7.01 -3.97
C LYS A 42 9.41 -6.06 -3.53
N GLN A 43 10.17 -5.48 -4.47
CA GLN A 43 11.17 -4.45 -4.16
C GLN A 43 10.56 -3.17 -3.59
N LEU A 44 9.37 -2.79 -4.04
CA LEU A 44 8.65 -1.64 -3.49
C LEU A 44 8.29 -1.90 -2.03
N LEU A 45 7.77 -3.09 -1.72
CA LEU A 45 7.48 -3.47 -0.33
C LEU A 45 8.73 -3.49 0.54
N ASP A 46 9.86 -4.00 0.04
CA ASP A 46 11.13 -3.96 0.78
C ASP A 46 11.58 -2.52 1.11
N ARG A 47 11.23 -1.53 0.28
CA ARG A 47 11.55 -0.12 0.51
C ARG A 47 10.59 0.54 1.49
N LEU A 48 9.28 0.33 1.29
CA LEU A 48 8.23 0.97 2.09
C LEU A 48 8.05 0.32 3.46
N PHE A 49 8.04 -1.01 3.50
CA PHE A 49 7.71 -1.82 4.67
C PHE A 49 8.75 -2.92 4.88
N PRO A 50 10.04 -2.60 5.06
CA PRO A 50 11.10 -3.60 5.15
C PRO A 50 10.83 -4.64 6.24
N LEU A 51 11.16 -5.90 5.93
CA LEU A 51 11.24 -6.98 6.92
C LEU A 51 12.43 -6.75 7.86
N GLU A 52 12.34 -7.27 9.08
CA GLU A 52 13.45 -7.26 10.04
C GLU A 52 14.63 -8.08 9.52
N ASN A 53 14.34 -9.26 8.96
CA ASN A 53 15.29 -10.17 8.33
C ASN A 53 14.73 -10.67 6.98
N GLY A 54 15.59 -10.75 5.97
CA GLY A 54 15.21 -11.22 4.63
C GLY A 54 14.57 -10.15 3.75
N SER A 55 13.89 -10.59 2.69
CA SER A 55 13.23 -9.74 1.69
C SER A 55 11.87 -10.31 1.30
N HIS A 56 10.90 -9.42 0.98
CA HIS A 56 9.59 -9.78 0.46
C HIS A 56 9.64 -10.66 -0.81
N LYS A 57 10.80 -10.71 -1.47
CA LYS A 57 11.03 -11.58 -2.64
C LYS A 57 11.02 -13.07 -2.33
N GLU A 58 11.48 -13.44 -1.14
CA GLU A 58 11.67 -14.83 -0.74
C GLU A 58 10.53 -15.36 0.14
N VAL A 59 9.50 -14.54 0.32
CA VAL A 59 8.33 -14.88 1.12
C VAL A 59 7.43 -15.86 0.38
N THR A 60 7.01 -16.88 1.10
CA THR A 60 6.11 -17.96 0.67
C THR A 60 4.71 -17.77 1.21
N ALA A 61 4.58 -17.24 2.43
CA ALA A 61 3.29 -16.93 3.04
C ALA A 61 3.39 -15.73 3.99
N TYR A 62 2.30 -14.98 4.12
CA TYR A 62 2.13 -14.01 5.21
C TYR A 62 1.09 -14.55 6.18
N VAL A 63 1.34 -14.38 7.47
CA VAL A 63 0.42 -14.77 8.53
C VAL A 63 0.30 -13.60 9.50
N ILE A 64 -0.90 -13.36 10.00
CA ILE A 64 -1.15 -12.40 11.06
C ILE A 64 -1.11 -13.13 12.40
N ASP A 65 0.03 -13.05 13.08
CA ASP A 65 0.17 -13.60 14.43
C ASP A 65 -0.02 -12.52 15.50
N TYR A 66 -0.96 -12.77 16.41
CA TYR A 66 -1.51 -11.79 17.35
C TYR A 66 -1.94 -10.47 16.71
N ARG A 67 -1.01 -9.53 16.55
CA ARG A 67 -1.21 -8.18 15.99
C ARG A 67 -0.08 -7.75 15.05
N HIS A 68 0.70 -8.71 14.55
CA HIS A 68 1.87 -8.48 13.71
C HIS A 68 1.78 -9.30 12.43
N VAL A 69 2.32 -8.74 11.35
CA VAL A 69 2.52 -9.47 10.10
C VAL A 69 3.80 -10.30 10.23
N MET A 70 3.69 -11.59 9.97
CA MET A 70 4.78 -12.55 9.92
C MET A 70 4.95 -13.05 8.49
N ALA A 71 6.13 -12.84 7.93
CA ALA A 71 6.51 -13.32 6.62
C ALA A 71 7.30 -14.63 6.77
N TYR A 72 6.83 -15.70 6.13
CA TYR A 72 7.46 -17.02 6.13
C TYR A 72 8.30 -17.24 4.88
N PHE A 73 9.51 -17.76 5.04
CA PHE A 73 10.44 -18.05 3.96
C PHE A 73 10.47 -19.54 3.61
N LYS A 74 10.99 -19.85 2.42
CA LYS A 74 11.17 -21.23 1.93
C LYS A 74 11.98 -22.14 2.87
N ASP A 75 12.84 -21.55 3.69
CA ASP A 75 13.71 -22.27 4.64
C ASP A 75 12.99 -22.62 5.96
N GLY A 76 11.73 -22.22 6.10
CA GLY A 76 10.93 -22.38 7.33
C GLY A 76 11.22 -21.30 8.39
N SER A 77 12.20 -20.43 8.15
CA SER A 77 12.39 -19.22 8.94
C SER A 77 11.24 -18.23 8.71
N HIS A 78 11.01 -17.34 9.68
CA HIS A 78 10.02 -16.29 9.60
C HIS A 78 10.62 -14.96 10.07
N SER A 79 10.06 -13.85 9.57
CA SER A 79 10.44 -12.50 9.98
C SER A 79 9.23 -11.59 10.09
N GLY A 80 9.28 -10.67 11.05
CA GLY A 80 8.33 -9.57 11.13
C GLY A 80 8.73 -8.40 10.25
N LEU A 81 7.88 -7.38 10.24
CA LEU A 81 8.23 -6.05 9.73
C LEU A 81 9.23 -5.39 10.68
N LYS A 82 10.22 -4.71 10.13
CA LYS A 82 11.16 -3.87 10.89
C LYS A 82 10.44 -2.78 11.68
N HIS A 83 9.31 -2.30 11.16
CA HIS A 83 8.47 -1.29 11.79
C HIS A 83 7.03 -1.83 11.90
N PRO A 84 6.71 -2.60 12.96
CA PRO A 84 5.41 -3.24 13.12
C PRO A 84 4.24 -2.26 13.23
N LYS A 85 4.52 -0.98 13.50
CA LYS A 85 3.52 0.09 13.61
C LYS A 85 2.82 0.41 12.29
N HIS A 86 3.46 0.11 11.15
CA HIS A 86 2.85 0.33 9.84
C HIS A 86 1.69 -0.61 9.57
N PHE A 87 1.66 -1.80 10.18
CA PHE A 87 0.52 -2.69 10.04
C PHE A 87 -0.68 -2.18 10.85
N VAL A 88 -1.82 -2.04 10.15
CA VAL A 88 -3.06 -1.52 10.74
C VAL A 88 -4.22 -2.51 10.64
N ALA A 89 -4.41 -3.16 9.50
CA ALA A 89 -5.55 -4.03 9.24
C ALA A 89 -5.25 -5.07 8.15
N TYR A 90 -6.12 -6.07 7.99
CA TYR A 90 -6.03 -7.13 6.98
C TYR A 90 -7.43 -7.56 6.50
N MET A 91 -7.51 -8.26 5.38
CA MET A 91 -8.73 -8.95 4.92
C MET A 91 -8.47 -10.44 4.80
N GLY A 92 -9.52 -11.25 4.93
CA GLY A 92 -9.44 -12.70 4.87
C GLY A 92 -9.09 -13.33 6.22
N GLU A 93 -8.48 -14.51 6.17
CA GLU A 93 -8.12 -15.26 7.38
C GLU A 93 -6.75 -14.84 7.91
N LYS A 94 -6.50 -15.04 9.22
CA LYS A 94 -5.19 -14.69 9.81
C LYS A 94 -4.06 -15.56 9.27
N GLU A 95 -4.36 -16.81 8.96
CA GLU A 95 -3.41 -17.80 8.48
C GLU A 95 -3.11 -17.65 6.97
N ASP A 96 -4.06 -17.07 6.23
CA ASP A 96 -3.95 -16.76 4.80
C ASP A 96 -4.69 -15.45 4.48
N PRO A 97 -4.08 -14.28 4.78
CA PRO A 97 -4.71 -12.99 4.55
C PRO A 97 -4.77 -12.72 3.05
N THR A 98 -5.95 -12.39 2.55
CA THR A 98 -6.16 -12.02 1.13
C THR A 98 -5.54 -10.66 0.81
N SER A 99 -5.60 -9.72 1.75
CA SER A 99 -4.92 -8.44 1.64
C SER A 99 -4.43 -7.95 3.01
N ILE A 100 -3.37 -7.15 2.99
CA ILE A 100 -2.84 -6.49 4.17
C ILE A 100 -2.83 -4.98 3.94
N LEU A 101 -3.32 -4.25 4.93
CA LEU A 101 -3.36 -2.80 4.96
C LEU A 101 -2.23 -2.27 5.85
N PHE A 102 -1.38 -1.47 5.24
CA PHE A 102 -0.33 -0.71 5.90
C PHE A 102 -0.69 0.77 5.95
N ARG A 103 -0.05 1.48 6.88
CA ARG A 103 -0.13 2.92 7.04
C ARG A 103 1.26 3.51 7.15
N ASP A 104 1.60 4.40 6.23
CA ASP A 104 2.86 5.13 6.27
C ASP A 104 2.90 6.14 7.44
N GLY A 105 4.09 6.60 7.81
CA GLY A 105 4.28 7.62 8.86
C GLY A 105 3.58 8.95 8.57
N THR A 106 3.27 9.25 7.30
CA THR A 106 2.48 10.41 6.88
C THR A 106 0.96 10.22 7.04
N GLY A 107 0.52 8.99 7.32
CA GLY A 107 -0.87 8.65 7.56
C GLY A 107 -1.63 8.06 6.38
N SER A 108 -1.01 8.02 5.18
CA SER A 108 -1.57 7.37 3.99
C SER A 108 -1.58 5.85 4.11
N HIS A 109 -2.63 5.22 3.61
CA HIS A 109 -2.79 3.77 3.57
C HIS A 109 -2.19 3.16 2.29
N VAL A 110 -1.63 1.97 2.44
CA VAL A 110 -1.21 1.11 1.32
C VAL A 110 -1.85 -0.24 1.52
N GLU A 111 -2.64 -0.67 0.55
CA GLU A 111 -3.15 -2.02 0.51
C GLU A 111 -2.25 -2.87 -0.38
N VAL A 112 -1.94 -4.07 0.10
CA VAL A 112 -1.26 -5.11 -0.68
C VAL A 112 -2.20 -6.29 -0.78
N THR A 113 -2.64 -6.62 -1.99
CA THR A 113 -3.49 -7.77 -2.27
C THR A 113 -2.63 -8.90 -2.78
N PHE A 114 -2.78 -10.08 -2.18
CA PHE A 114 -2.03 -11.27 -2.56
C PHE A 114 -2.82 -12.09 -3.58
N GLY A 115 -2.10 -12.73 -4.50
CA GLY A 115 -2.70 -13.63 -5.48
C GLY A 115 -3.05 -14.98 -4.85
N ASN A 116 -4.18 -15.55 -5.25
CA ASN A 116 -4.58 -16.89 -4.84
C ASN A 116 -3.58 -17.94 -5.36
N HIS A 117 -2.97 -18.68 -4.44
CA HIS A 117 -2.21 -19.88 -4.76
C HIS A 117 -3.18 -21.01 -5.13
N LYS A 118 -3.28 -21.33 -6.42
CA LYS A 118 -3.99 -22.54 -6.86
C LYS A 118 -3.14 -23.73 -6.46
N GLY A 119 -3.52 -24.43 -5.38
CA GLY A 119 -2.82 -25.54 -4.76
C GLY A 119 -2.19 -26.55 -5.73
N THR A 120 -0.97 -26.23 -6.17
CA THR A 120 -0.10 -27.05 -7.02
C THR A 120 0.69 -28.06 -6.18
N GLY A 121 0.56 -28.01 -4.84
CA GLY A 121 1.28 -28.89 -3.91
C GLY A 121 2.78 -28.56 -3.79
N CYS A 122 3.24 -27.47 -4.42
CA CYS A 122 4.60 -26.98 -4.37
C CYS A 122 4.68 -25.74 -3.47
N ILE A 123 5.80 -25.59 -2.74
CA ILE A 123 6.09 -24.36 -1.99
C ILE A 123 6.53 -23.30 -3.00
N GLU A 124 5.60 -22.46 -3.42
CA GLU A 124 5.84 -21.36 -4.33
C GLU A 124 5.92 -20.03 -3.56
N LEU A 125 6.55 -19.02 -4.19
CA LEU A 125 6.63 -17.69 -3.61
C LEU A 125 5.26 -17.02 -3.68
N ILE A 126 4.90 -16.21 -2.68
CA ILE A 126 3.63 -15.49 -2.70
C ILE A 126 3.66 -14.43 -3.81
N ASP A 127 2.64 -14.43 -4.65
CA ASP A 127 2.51 -13.42 -5.70
C ASP A 127 1.70 -12.23 -5.17
N ILE A 128 2.12 -11.03 -5.57
CA ILE A 128 1.42 -9.79 -5.26
C ILE A 128 0.46 -9.53 -6.42
N GLU A 129 -0.84 -9.67 -6.17
CA GLU A 129 -1.86 -9.40 -7.17
C GLU A 129 -1.94 -7.91 -7.48
N ASP A 130 -1.99 -7.08 -6.45
CA ASP A 130 -1.98 -5.63 -6.61
C ASP A 130 -1.39 -4.90 -5.39
N ILE A 131 -0.91 -3.68 -5.62
CA ILE A 131 -0.56 -2.74 -4.57
C ILE A 131 -1.35 -1.48 -4.83
N GLN A 132 -2.21 -1.08 -3.89
CA GLN A 132 -3.06 0.09 -4.03
C GLN A 132 -2.65 1.16 -3.03
N LEU A 133 -2.42 2.37 -3.53
CA LEU A 133 -2.06 3.53 -2.74
C LEU A 133 -3.28 4.39 -2.45
N GLU A 134 -3.50 4.75 -1.19
CA GLU A 134 -4.49 5.74 -0.82
C GLU A 134 -4.00 7.14 -1.19
N THR A 135 -4.86 7.89 -1.87
CA THR A 135 -4.77 9.34 -2.03
C THR A 135 -6.10 9.98 -1.66
N CYS A 136 -6.11 11.28 -1.35
CA CYS A 136 -7.33 11.99 -1.04
C CYS A 136 -7.40 13.34 -1.77
N THR A 137 -8.60 13.66 -2.24
CA THR A 137 -8.95 14.96 -2.78
C THR A 137 -9.73 15.71 -1.71
N THR A 138 -9.16 16.79 -1.19
CA THR A 138 -9.81 17.62 -0.17
C THR A 138 -10.61 18.75 -0.81
N PHE A 139 -11.81 19.01 -0.31
CA PHE A 139 -12.65 20.12 -0.76
C PHE A 139 -12.65 21.25 0.27
N PRO A 140 -12.69 22.52 -0.17
CA PRO A 140 -12.88 23.65 0.74
C PRO A 140 -14.20 23.50 1.51
N GLN A 141 -14.10 23.59 2.84
CA GLN A 141 -15.21 23.35 3.78
C GLN A 141 -16.41 24.31 3.60
N GLU A 142 -16.18 25.44 2.96
CA GLU A 142 -17.18 26.48 2.68
C GLU A 142 -18.08 26.18 1.48
N MET A 143 -17.81 25.11 0.71
CA MET A 143 -18.55 24.79 -0.51
C MET A 143 -19.05 23.33 -0.61
N ALA A 144 -18.69 22.44 0.32
CA ALA A 144 -19.04 21.02 0.24
C ALA A 144 -19.47 20.44 1.59
N GLU A 145 -20.52 19.62 1.59
CA GLU A 145 -20.95 18.81 2.74
C GLU A 145 -19.93 17.71 3.11
N MET A 146 -18.96 17.44 2.23
CA MET A 146 -17.88 16.46 2.39
C MET A 146 -16.52 17.16 2.37
N ALA A 147 -15.63 16.83 3.31
CA ALA A 147 -14.32 17.47 3.43
C ALA A 147 -13.23 16.81 2.56
N ALA A 148 -13.33 15.49 2.34
CA ALA A 148 -12.37 14.74 1.55
C ALA A 148 -13.01 13.54 0.84
N MET A 149 -12.54 13.26 -0.38
CA MET A 149 -12.83 12.04 -1.13
C MET A 149 -11.56 11.20 -1.26
N ARG A 150 -11.65 9.93 -0.90
CA ARG A 150 -10.58 8.94 -0.95
C ARG A 150 -10.53 8.26 -2.32
N HIS A 151 -9.34 8.10 -2.86
CA HIS A 151 -9.08 7.33 -4.07
C HIS A 151 -7.98 6.31 -3.81
N TRP A 152 -8.06 5.19 -4.52
CA TRP A 152 -7.07 4.14 -4.53
C TRP A 152 -6.40 4.07 -5.88
N ILE A 153 -5.08 4.12 -5.93
CA ILE A 153 -4.30 4.02 -7.15
C ILE A 153 -3.63 2.65 -7.19
N SER A 154 -4.05 1.79 -8.11
CA SER A 154 -3.40 0.51 -8.40
C SER A 154 -2.07 0.73 -9.10
N LEU A 155 -1.01 0.16 -8.53
CA LEU A 155 0.36 0.27 -9.04
C LEU A 155 0.77 -0.94 -9.90
N VAL A 156 0.18 -2.11 -9.67
CA VAL A 156 0.52 -3.35 -10.40
C VAL A 156 -0.51 -3.63 -11.50
N LYS A 157 -1.81 -3.49 -11.17
CA LYS A 157 -2.89 -3.56 -12.15
C LYS A 157 -3.03 -2.24 -12.90
N GLY A 158 -2.54 -2.23 -14.14
CA GLY A 158 -2.76 -1.13 -15.08
C GLY A 158 -4.01 -1.33 -15.93
N ASP A 159 -4.52 -0.23 -16.48
CA ASP A 159 -5.53 -0.22 -17.55
C ASP A 159 -4.99 -0.87 -18.83
N GLU A 160 -5.83 -1.09 -19.86
CA GLU A 160 -5.47 -1.71 -21.15
C GLU A 160 -4.27 -1.05 -21.84
N LYS A 161 -3.96 0.21 -21.48
CA LYS A 161 -2.83 1.01 -21.97
C LYS A 161 -1.61 1.02 -21.03
N GLY A 162 -1.59 0.20 -19.98
CA GLY A 162 -0.52 0.15 -18.98
C GLY A 162 -0.45 1.37 -18.07
N LYS A 163 -1.53 2.16 -17.97
CA LYS A 163 -1.62 3.30 -17.04
C LYS A 163 -2.13 2.85 -15.69
N PRO A 164 -1.67 3.43 -14.57
CA PRO A 164 -2.22 3.13 -13.25
C PRO A 164 -3.72 3.43 -13.22
N ARG A 165 -4.50 2.50 -12.65
CA ARG A 165 -5.95 2.65 -12.52
C ARG A 165 -6.26 3.28 -11.17
N ALA A 166 -7.09 4.33 -11.16
CA ALA A 166 -7.64 4.89 -9.94
C ALA A 166 -9.09 4.43 -9.74
N CYS A 167 -9.44 4.01 -8.54
CA CYS A 167 -10.80 3.68 -8.14
C CYS A 167 -11.20 4.39 -6.85
N THR A 168 -12.50 4.69 -6.73
CA THR A 168 -13.11 5.25 -5.52
C THR A 168 -14.06 4.20 -5.00
N GLU A 169 -13.63 3.48 -3.97
CA GLU A 169 -14.35 2.35 -3.39
C GLU A 169 -14.25 2.40 -1.87
N GLU A 170 -15.34 2.03 -1.21
CA GLU A 170 -15.37 1.76 0.21
C GLU A 170 -14.72 0.41 0.47
N LYS A 171 -13.86 0.35 1.48
CA LYS A 171 -13.13 -0.88 1.80
C LYS A 171 -13.25 -1.23 3.27
N GLU A 172 -13.49 -2.50 3.53
CA GLU A 172 -13.71 -3.04 4.86
C GLU A 172 -12.61 -4.04 5.20
N TYR A 173 -12.01 -3.87 6.37
CA TYR A 173 -10.92 -4.69 6.86
C TYR A 173 -11.17 -5.10 8.31
N THR A 174 -10.43 -6.11 8.75
CA THR A 174 -10.28 -6.42 10.17
C THR A 174 -9.02 -5.74 10.69
N ALA A 175 -9.16 -4.81 11.65
CA ALA A 175 -8.03 -4.18 12.30
C ALA A 175 -7.18 -5.24 13.02
N LYS A 176 -5.91 -4.90 13.29
CA LYS A 176 -5.00 -5.79 14.04
C LYS A 176 -5.48 -6.18 15.44
N ASN A 177 -6.43 -5.45 16.02
CA ASN A 177 -7.06 -5.80 17.31
C ASN A 177 -8.28 -6.72 17.16
N GLY A 178 -8.77 -6.96 15.94
CA GLY A 178 -9.95 -7.74 15.64
C GLY A 178 -11.21 -6.91 15.42
N ASP A 179 -11.16 -5.59 15.59
CA ASP A 179 -12.32 -4.71 15.35
C ASP A 179 -12.50 -4.44 13.85
N ASP A 180 -13.70 -3.98 13.48
CA ASP A 180 -13.98 -3.52 12.12
C ASP A 180 -13.18 -2.25 11.78
N TYR A 181 -12.55 -2.24 10.62
CA TYR A 181 -11.77 -1.14 10.10
C TYR A 181 -12.29 -0.75 8.71
N GLN A 182 -13.14 0.26 8.67
CA GLN A 182 -13.79 0.73 7.45
C GLN A 182 -13.13 2.00 6.94
N LEU A 183 -12.88 2.04 5.63
CA LEU A 183 -12.39 3.20 4.90
C LEU A 183 -13.44 3.66 3.90
N GLU A 184 -14.25 4.63 4.31
CA GLU A 184 -15.30 5.24 3.48
C GLU A 184 -14.69 6.01 2.30
N CYS A 185 -15.42 6.07 1.19
CA CYS A 185 -14.99 6.81 0.00
C CYS A 185 -15.02 8.34 0.20
N CYS A 186 -15.90 8.82 1.07
CA CYS A 186 -16.05 10.23 1.42
C CYS A 186 -16.06 10.37 2.93
N TYR A 187 -15.29 11.32 3.48
CA TYR A 187 -15.24 11.52 4.92
C TYR A 187 -15.04 13.00 5.28
N THR A 188 -15.37 13.32 6.52
CA THR A 188 -15.07 14.62 7.11
C THR A 188 -13.72 14.56 7.82
N MET A 189 -12.83 15.51 7.53
CA MET A 189 -11.58 15.67 8.27
C MET A 189 -11.94 16.09 9.69
N LYS A 190 -11.57 15.27 10.68
CA LYS A 190 -11.76 15.58 12.12
C LYS A 190 -10.70 16.56 12.61
#